data_AF-A0A1J1HRL6-F1
#
_entry.id   AF-A0A1J1HRL6-F1
#
_cell.length_a   1.000
_cell.length_b   1.000
_cell.length_c   1.000
_cell.angle_alpha   90.00
_cell.angle_beta   90.00
_cell.angle_gamma   90.00
#
_symmetry.space_group_name_H-M   'P 1'
#
loop_
_entity.id
_entity.type
_entity.pdbx_description
1 polymer ?
#
loop_
_entity_poly.entity_id
_entity_poly.type
_entity_poly.pdbx_seq_one_letter_code
_entity_poly.pdbx_strand_id
1 'polypeptide(L)'
;MSKEVNTEDNFLLSSENLRASPELWPEKIPGSDNFAKSAHKLARENEKGLTQEDIRLIYQLGQLPKSGIITEIKRLYDEGYQLGLDEGKEITRGKYLNIFAQGTLSNRKK
;
A
#
# COMPACT_ATOMS: atom_id res chain seq x y z
N MET A 1 34.67 50.03 15.21
CA MET A 1 33.24 49.71 15.32
C MET A 1 32.97 48.48 14.46
N SER A 2 33.42 47.32 14.92
CA SER A 2 33.27 46.06 14.19
C SER A 2 32.09 45.33 14.82
N LYS A 3 31.03 45.08 14.05
CA LYS A 3 29.91 44.25 14.49
C LYS A 3 30.41 42.81 14.54
N GLU A 4 30.60 42.29 15.75
CA GLU A 4 30.73 40.86 15.98
C GLU A 4 29.42 40.20 15.56
N VAL A 5 29.47 39.41 14.49
CA VAL A 5 28.37 38.56 14.06
C VAL A 5 28.30 37.41 15.06
N ASN A 6 27.28 37.48 15.93
CA ASN A 6 26.99 36.49 16.95
C ASN A 6 26.82 35.11 16.28
N THR A 7 27.73 34.20 16.59
CA THR A 7 27.86 32.87 15.96
C THR A 7 26.97 31.81 16.64
N GLU A 8 26.25 32.19 17.71
CA GLU A 8 25.47 31.30 18.57
C GLU A 8 24.15 30.81 17.94
N ASP A 9 23.62 31.50 16.91
CA ASP A 9 22.33 31.15 16.30
C ASP A 9 22.42 29.95 15.31
N ASN A 10 23.62 29.48 15.00
CA ASN A 10 23.83 28.35 14.08
C ASN A 10 23.86 26.97 14.77
N PHE A 11 23.87 26.90 16.11
CA PHE A 11 24.02 25.62 16.84
C PHE A 11 22.76 24.74 16.80
N LEU A 12 21.61 25.28 16.42
CA LEU A 12 20.33 24.56 16.36
C LEU A 12 19.92 24.13 14.94
N LEU A 13 20.77 24.37 13.94
CA LEU A 13 20.52 23.90 12.58
C LEU A 13 20.96 22.44 12.45
N SER A 14 20.00 21.52 12.47
CA SER A 14 20.23 20.13 12.08
C SER A 14 20.60 20.08 10.60
N SER A 15 21.85 19.76 10.27
CA SER A 15 22.32 19.54 8.90
C SER A 15 22.10 18.08 8.44
N GLU A 16 21.06 17.43 8.94
CA GLU A 16 20.78 16.04 8.57
C GLU A 16 20.39 15.94 7.10
N ASN A 17 21.16 15.14 6.35
CA ASN A 17 20.80 14.79 4.99
C ASN A 17 19.81 13.61 5.08
N LEU A 18 18.50 13.91 4.98
CA LEU A 18 17.46 12.89 4.88
C LEU A 18 17.80 11.97 3.70
N ARG A 19 18.30 10.76 3.99
CA ARG A 19 18.45 9.73 2.95
C ARG A 19 17.08 9.57 2.30
N ALA A 20 17.07 9.46 0.97
CA ALA A 20 15.88 8.98 0.28
C ALA A 20 15.40 7.70 0.99
N SER A 21 14.08 7.61 1.20
CA SER A 21 13.47 6.43 1.81
C SER A 21 14.07 5.16 1.17
N PRO A 22 14.43 4.14 1.98
CA PRO A 22 15.03 2.92 1.45
C PRO A 22 14.25 2.41 0.24
N GLU A 23 14.95 2.00 -0.81
CA GLU A 23 14.30 1.42 -1.99
C GLU A 23 13.53 0.18 -1.52
N LEU A 24 12.19 0.25 -1.59
CA LEU A 24 11.29 -0.70 -0.93
C LEU A 24 11.50 -2.14 -1.41
N TRP A 25 12.12 -2.29 -2.59
CA TRP A 25 12.46 -3.56 -3.21
C TRP A 25 13.83 -3.43 -3.90
N PRO A 26 14.83 -4.28 -3.59
CA PRO A 26 16.15 -4.22 -4.23
C PRO A 26 16.13 -4.62 -5.72
N GLU A 27 15.05 -5.22 -6.20
CA GLU A 27 14.86 -5.59 -7.61
C GLU A 27 13.73 -4.75 -8.23
N LYS A 28 14.02 -4.08 -9.37
CA LYS A 28 13.03 -3.29 -10.11
C LYS A 28 12.03 -4.21 -10.81
N ILE A 29 10.97 -4.58 -10.10
CA ILE A 29 9.86 -5.33 -10.67
C ILE A 29 9.15 -4.43 -11.71
N PRO A 30 9.01 -4.86 -12.98
CA PRO A 30 8.26 -4.12 -13.98
C PRO A 30 6.87 -3.69 -13.47
N GLY A 31 6.62 -2.38 -13.45
CA GLY A 31 5.35 -1.82 -12.95
C GLY A 31 5.32 -1.48 -11.46
N SER A 32 6.42 -1.69 -10.70
CA SER A 32 6.54 -1.30 -9.29
C SER A 32 6.30 0.20 -9.07
N ASP A 33 6.77 1.05 -9.98
CA ASP A 33 6.62 2.52 -9.86
C ASP A 33 5.15 2.95 -10.04
N ASN A 34 4.44 2.27 -10.93
CA ASN A 34 3.01 2.48 -11.13
C ASN A 34 2.22 1.90 -9.96
N PHE A 35 2.65 0.75 -9.42
CA PHE A 35 2.07 0.20 -8.20
C PHE A 35 2.28 1.13 -7.01
N ALA A 36 3.46 1.70 -6.80
CA ALA A 36 3.71 2.65 -5.72
C ALA A 36 2.86 3.91 -5.85
N LYS A 37 2.73 4.48 -7.06
CA LYS A 37 1.83 5.62 -7.32
C LYS A 37 0.36 5.27 -7.10
N SER A 38 -0.08 4.11 -7.57
CA SER A 38 -1.43 3.60 -7.34
C SER A 38 -1.68 3.29 -5.87
N ALA A 39 -0.69 2.74 -5.16
CA ALA A 39 -0.75 2.47 -3.73
C ALA A 39 -0.82 3.78 -2.93
N HIS A 40 -0.08 4.83 -3.34
CA HIS A 40 -0.23 6.16 -2.77
C HIS A 40 -1.60 6.77 -3.05
N LYS A 41 -2.16 6.59 -4.25
CA LYS A 41 -3.53 7.00 -4.56
C LYS A 41 -4.54 6.22 -3.71
N LEU A 42 -4.38 4.91 -3.61
CA LEU A 42 -5.24 4.02 -2.82
C LEU A 42 -5.14 4.40 -1.33
N ALA A 43 -3.94 4.68 -0.82
CA ALA A 43 -3.73 5.13 0.55
C ALA A 43 -4.48 6.43 0.83
N ARG A 44 -4.43 7.42 -0.07
CA ARG A 44 -5.25 8.65 0.03
C ARG A 44 -6.75 8.41 -0.15
N GLU A 45 -7.15 7.40 -0.91
CA GLU A 45 -8.55 6.97 -1.02
C GLU A 45 -9.03 6.28 0.26
N ASN A 46 -8.14 5.60 0.99
CA ASN A 46 -8.38 5.01 2.31
C ASN A 46 -8.27 6.02 3.46
N GLU A 47 -7.74 7.23 3.22
CA GLU A 47 -7.86 8.38 4.14
C GLU A 47 -9.29 8.95 4.17
N LYS A 48 -10.17 8.51 3.27
CA LYS A 48 -11.61 8.75 3.42
C LYS A 48 -12.04 8.04 4.69
N GLY A 49 -12.52 8.81 5.67
CA GLY A 49 -13.12 8.24 6.89
C GLY A 49 -14.26 7.27 6.56
N LEU A 50 -14.76 6.57 7.58
CA LEU A 50 -15.85 5.61 7.41
C LEU A 50 -17.01 6.22 6.61
N THR A 51 -17.42 5.51 5.57
CA THR A 51 -18.62 5.84 4.82
C THR A 51 -19.87 5.59 5.67
N GLN A 52 -21.00 6.15 5.26
CA GLN A 52 -22.27 5.92 5.95
C GLN A 52 -22.64 4.43 5.95
N GLU A 53 -22.28 3.74 4.87
CA GLU A 53 -22.44 2.31 4.67
C GLU A 53 -21.59 1.51 5.65
N ASP A 54 -20.32 1.90 5.86
CA ASP A 54 -19.42 1.26 6.82
C ASP A 54 -19.97 1.38 8.25
N ILE A 55 -20.45 2.58 8.61
CA ILE A 55 -21.06 2.84 9.93
C ILE A 55 -22.28 1.94 10.12
N ARG A 56 -23.14 1.84 9.10
CA ARG A 56 -24.32 0.97 9.14
C ARG A 56 -23.92 -0.50 9.33
N LEU A 57 -22.90 -0.97 8.62
CA LEU A 57 -22.43 -2.36 8.72
C LEU A 57 -21.92 -2.68 10.13
N ILE A 58 -21.17 -1.76 10.74
CA ILE A 58 -20.70 -1.90 12.13
C ILE A 58 -21.88 -2.02 13.09
N TYR A 59 -22.92 -1.19 12.94
CA TYR A 59 -24.11 -1.29 13.77
C TYR A 59 -24.86 -2.61 13.55
N GLN A 60 -24.92 -3.12 12.31
CA GLN A 60 -25.53 -4.42 12.03
C GLN A 60 -24.77 -5.56 12.70
N LEU A 61 -23.43 -5.54 12.62
CA LEU A 61 -22.58 -6.53 13.28
C LEU A 61 -22.70 -6.49 14.81
N GLY A 62 -22.78 -5.28 15.39
CA GLY A 62 -22.93 -5.09 16.83
C GLY A 62 -24.27 -5.55 17.41
N GLN A 63 -25.32 -5.63 16.58
CA GLN A 63 -26.64 -6.13 16.97
C GLN A 63 -26.73 -7.67 16.95
N LEU A 64 -25.77 -8.36 16.33
CA LEU A 64 -25.78 -9.81 16.25
C LEU A 64 -25.44 -10.45 17.61
N PRO A 65 -26.06 -11.59 17.96
CA PRO A 65 -25.61 -12.39 19.08
C PRO A 65 -24.21 -12.96 18.79
N LYS A 66 -23.49 -13.37 19.84
CA LYS A 66 -22.14 -13.95 19.74
C LYS A 66 -22.04 -15.07 18.70
N SER A 67 -23.05 -15.93 18.61
CA SER A 67 -23.13 -17.00 17.62
C SER A 67 -23.22 -16.47 16.19
N GLY A 68 -23.96 -15.38 15.96
CA GLY A 68 -24.09 -14.72 14.66
C GLY A 68 -22.77 -14.11 14.20
N ILE A 69 -22.03 -13.46 15.11
CA ILE A 69 -20.69 -12.93 14.81
C ILE A 69 -19.73 -14.05 14.41
N ILE A 70 -19.73 -15.17 15.13
CA ILE A 70 -18.88 -16.33 14.82
C ILE A 70 -19.20 -16.89 13.43
N THR A 71 -20.48 -17.00 13.07
CA THR A 71 -20.90 -17.44 11.73
C THR A 71 -20.40 -16.49 10.65
N GLU A 72 -20.50 -15.19 10.86
CA GLU A 72 -20.06 -14.20 9.87
C GLU A 72 -18.53 -14.21 9.69
N ILE A 73 -17.77 -14.39 10.77
CA ILE A 73 -16.31 -14.58 10.70
C ILE A 73 -15.96 -15.82 9.88
N LYS A 74 -16.67 -16.94 10.08
CA LYS A 74 -16.45 -18.16 9.28
C LYS A 74 -16.76 -17.92 7.80
N ARG A 75 -17.89 -17.26 7.51
CA ARG A 75 -18.26 -16.89 6.14
C ARG A 75 -17.17 -16.07 5.45
N LEU A 76 -16.65 -15.06 6.13
CA LEU A 76 -15.55 -14.22 5.62
C LEU A 76 -14.27 -15.01 5.40
N TYR A 77 -13.96 -15.97 6.28
CA TYR A 77 -12.80 -16.85 6.14
C TYR A 77 -12.92 -17.73 4.89
N ASP A 78 -14.09 -18.34 4.69
CA ASP A 78 -14.37 -19.17 3.51
C ASP A 78 -14.31 -18.35 2.22
N GLU A 79 -14.87 -17.14 2.23
CA GLU A 79 -14.83 -16.21 1.10
C GLU A 79 -13.40 -15.78 0.76
N GLY A 80 -12.62 -15.38 1.78
CA GLY A 80 -11.21 -15.03 1.60
C GLY A 80 -10.37 -16.19 1.06
N TYR A 81 -10.64 -17.41 1.50
CA TYR A 81 -9.98 -18.60 0.98
C TYR A 81 -10.29 -18.84 -0.51
N GLN A 82 -11.56 -18.77 -0.92
CA GLN A 82 -11.95 -18.93 -2.33
C GLN A 82 -11.34 -17.85 -3.21
N LEU A 83 -11.36 -16.59 -2.77
CA LEU A 83 -10.71 -15.48 -3.49
C LEU A 83 -9.21 -15.73 -3.68
N GLY A 84 -8.51 -16.22 -2.66
CA GLY A 84 -7.09 -16.56 -2.76
C GLY A 84 -6.81 -17.68 -3.76
N LEU A 85 -7.67 -18.70 -3.84
CA LEU A 85 -7.55 -19.75 -4.85
C LEU A 85 -7.72 -19.19 -6.27
N ASP A 86 -8.68 -18.29 -6.46
CA ASP A 86 -8.96 -17.69 -7.77
C ASP A 86 -7.87 -16.70 -8.19
N GLU A 87 -7.37 -15.88 -7.27
CA GLU A 87 -6.20 -15.02 -7.51
C GLU A 87 -4.99 -15.87 -7.91
N GLY A 88 -4.70 -16.96 -7.20
CA GLY A 88 -3.59 -17.86 -7.52
C GLY A 88 -3.67 -18.44 -8.94
N LYS A 89 -4.88 -18.80 -9.39
CA LYS A 89 -5.12 -19.25 -10.77
C LYS A 89 -4.83 -18.14 -11.77
N GLU A 90 -5.33 -16.93 -11.53
CA GLU A 90 -5.17 -15.81 -12.45
C GLU A 90 -3.71 -15.31 -12.53
N ILE A 91 -3.00 -15.29 -11.39
CA ILE A 91 -1.56 -15.00 -11.37
C ILE A 91 -0.77 -16.02 -12.19
N THR A 92 -1.10 -17.31 -12.03
CA THR A 92 -0.46 -18.38 -12.79
C THR A 92 -0.74 -18.24 -14.28
N ARG A 93 -1.99 -17.92 -14.66
CA ARG A 93 -2.36 -17.62 -16.05
C ARG A 93 -1.58 -16.43 -16.60
N GLY A 94 -1.46 -15.34 -15.84
CA GLY A 94 -0.67 -14.17 -16.22
C GLY A 94 0.81 -14.51 -16.48
N LYS A 95 1.40 -15.41 -15.68
CA LYS A 95 2.77 -15.91 -15.90
C LYS A 95 2.90 -16.62 -17.24
N TYR A 96 1.97 -17.52 -17.58
CA TYR A 96 2.00 -18.21 -18.89
C TYR A 96 1.76 -17.28 -20.07
N LEU A 97 0.95 -16.24 -19.89
CA LEU A 97 0.72 -15.21 -20.90
C LEU A 97 1.84 -14.15 -20.96
N ASN A 98 2.87 -14.28 -20.12
CA ASN A 98 4.05 -13.42 -20.07
C ASN A 98 3.71 -11.91 -19.96
N ILE A 99 2.58 -11.58 -19.35
CA ILE A 99 2.11 -10.18 -19.23
C ILE A 99 3.01 -9.37 -18.30
N PHE A 100 3.70 -10.04 -17.37
CA PHE A 100 4.64 -9.43 -16.43
C PHE A 100 6.00 -9.10 -17.07
N ALA A 101 6.34 -9.63 -18.25
CA ALA A 101 7.63 -9.38 -18.89
C ALA A 101 7.67 -8.12 -19.77
N GLN A 102 6.52 -7.50 -20.05
CA GLN A 102 6.46 -6.38 -21.01
C GLN A 102 7.28 -5.15 -20.56
N GLY A 103 7.51 -4.95 -19.26
CA GLY A 103 8.40 -3.87 -18.78
C GLY A 103 9.90 -4.21 -18.75
N THR A 104 10.32 -5.47 -18.92
CA THR A 104 11.76 -5.82 -19.03
C THR A 104 12.29 -5.83 -20.46
N LEU A 105 11.42 -5.97 -21.47
CA LEU A 105 11.81 -6.03 -22.88
C LEU A 105 11.95 -4.65 -23.54
N SER A 106 11.23 -3.63 -23.05
CA SER A 106 11.32 -2.26 -23.58
C SER A 106 12.69 -1.61 -23.31
N ASN A 107 13.36 -1.97 -22.21
CA ASN A 107 14.70 -1.48 -21.86
C ASN A 107 15.86 -2.19 -22.56
N ARG A 108 15.61 -3.13 -23.49
CA ARG A 108 16.66 -3.84 -24.24
C ARG A 108 16.92 -3.32 -25.67
N LYS A 109 16.27 -2.22 -26.06
CA LYS A 109 16.52 -1.53 -27.34
C LYS A 109 16.89 -0.06 -27.11
N LYS A 110 18.04 0.19 -26.50
CA LYS A 110 18.83 1.42 -26.67
C LYS A 110 20.31 1.07 -26.63
#